data_AF-A0A931FXM2-F1
#
_entry.id   AF-A0A931FXM2-F1
#
_cell.length_a   1.000
_cell.length_b   1.000
_cell.length_c   1.000
_cell.angle_alpha   90.00
_cell.angle_beta   90.00
_cell.angle_gamma   90.00
#
_symmetry.space_group_name_H-M   'P 1'
#
loop_
_entity.id
_entity.type
_entity.pdbx_description
1 polymer ?
#
loop_
_entity_poly.entity_id
_entity_poly.type
_entity_poly.pdbx_seq_one_letter_code
_entity_poly.pdbx_strand_id
1 'polypeptide(L)'
;MREEKLLHDQGTARIEQLAFAHFLKRGDLDRHLRRMRLRYRRRRDAVIAALAESLPAATIRGIAAGLHVTVELPDTVDEAAVAARARSRGIALATMSDYRIGGGHPPTLILGYSQMTESRLRAGVRELAATIRG
;
A
#
# COMPACT_ATOMS: atom_id res chain seq x y z
N MET A 1 34.20 8.16 1.53
CA MET A 1 33.03 7.54 2.22
C MET A 1 32.67 8.15 3.58
N ARG A 2 33.48 8.07 4.66
CA ARG A 2 33.09 8.65 5.98
C ARG A 2 33.05 10.19 5.98
N GLU A 3 34.04 10.84 5.36
CA GLU A 3 34.09 12.30 5.19
C GLU A 3 33.00 12.82 4.25
N GLU A 4 32.77 12.17 3.11
CA GLU A 4 31.66 12.49 2.20
C GLU A 4 30.29 12.48 2.88
N LYS A 5 30.03 11.46 3.72
CA LYS A 5 28.74 11.35 4.41
C LYS A 5 28.55 12.46 5.45
N LEU A 6 29.63 12.83 6.15
CA LEU A 6 29.63 13.97 7.08
C LEU A 6 29.32 15.30 6.39
N LEU A 7 29.84 15.50 5.17
CA LEU A 7 29.61 16.71 4.37
C LEU A 7 28.18 16.80 3.80
N HIS A 8 27.49 15.67 3.64
CA HIS A 8 26.14 15.61 3.06
C HIS A 8 25.00 15.62 4.08
N ASP A 9 25.10 14.83 5.17
CA ASP A 9 23.98 14.65 6.11
C ASP A 9 24.39 14.67 7.59
N GLN A 10 25.66 15.02 7.89
CA GLN A 10 26.27 14.96 9.23
C GLN A 10 26.22 13.57 9.90
N GLY A 11 25.84 12.54 9.16
CA GLY A 11 25.56 11.19 9.64
C GLY A 11 24.19 11.04 10.29
N THR A 12 23.63 9.83 10.21
CA THR A 12 22.41 9.47 10.95
C THR A 12 22.66 9.59 12.45
N ALA A 13 21.68 10.09 13.20
CA ALA A 13 21.80 10.30 14.64
C ALA A 13 22.24 9.02 15.41
N ARG A 14 23.19 9.20 16.34
CA ARG A 14 23.93 8.07 16.96
C ARG A 14 23.05 7.23 17.90
N ILE A 15 22.05 7.84 18.54
CA ILE A 15 21.16 7.14 19.47
C ILE A 15 20.34 6.09 18.72
N GLU A 16 19.82 6.43 17.53
CA GLU A 16 19.05 5.58 16.65
C GLU A 16 19.89 4.42 16.12
N GLN A 17 21.16 4.70 15.77
CA GLN A 17 22.10 3.64 15.36
C GLN A 17 22.36 2.65 16.49
N LEU A 18 22.62 3.14 17.72
CA LEU A 18 22.86 2.28 18.88
C LEU A 18 21.61 1.49 19.27
N ALA A 19 20.44 2.12 19.25
CA ALA A 19 19.16 1.47 19.52
C ALA A 19 18.87 0.38 18.48
N PHE A 20 19.07 0.65 17.19
CA PHE A 20 18.87 -0.33 16.13
C PHE A 20 19.87 -1.49 16.23
N ALA A 21 21.15 -1.21 16.51
CA ALA A 21 22.14 -2.25 16.74
C ALA A 21 21.78 -3.15 17.94
N HIS A 22 21.25 -2.57 19.01
CA HIS A 22 20.75 -3.32 20.16
C HIS A 22 19.53 -4.19 19.80
N PHE A 23 18.57 -3.62 19.06
CA PHE A 23 17.39 -4.32 18.55
C PHE A 23 17.75 -5.51 17.65
N LEU A 24 18.77 -5.36 16.80
CA LEU A 24 19.32 -6.44 15.98
C LEU A 24 20.00 -7.53 16.82
N LYS A 25 20.91 -7.16 17.72
CA LYS A 25 21.65 -8.10 18.59
C LYS A 25 20.74 -9.00 19.42
N ARG A 26 19.56 -8.51 19.77
CA ARG A 26 18.54 -9.25 20.55
C ARG A 26 17.65 -10.15 19.70
N GLY A 27 17.77 -10.10 18.36
CA GLY A 27 16.87 -10.80 17.44
C GLY A 27 15.45 -10.24 17.42
N ASP A 28 15.25 -9.02 17.93
CA ASP A 28 13.92 -8.43 18.05
C ASP A 28 13.35 -8.00 16.69
N LEU A 29 14.22 -7.62 15.74
CA LEU A 29 13.83 -7.38 14.34
C LEU A 29 13.24 -8.64 13.70
N ASP A 30 13.91 -9.79 13.83
CA ASP A 30 13.44 -11.04 13.23
C ASP A 30 12.10 -11.47 13.82
N ARG A 31 11.95 -11.34 15.15
CA ARG A 31 10.68 -11.60 15.85
C ARG A 31 9.59 -10.66 15.35
N HIS A 32 9.89 -9.38 15.18
CA HIS A 32 8.98 -8.39 14.64
C HIS A 32 8.56 -8.74 13.21
N LEU A 33 9.51 -9.03 12.32
CA LEU A 33 9.24 -9.39 10.93
C LEU A 33 8.40 -10.66 10.81
N ARG A 34 8.65 -11.70 11.63
CA ARG A 34 7.81 -12.91 11.65
C ARG A 34 6.35 -12.58 12.00
N ARG A 35 6.11 -11.76 13.03
CA ARG A 35 4.75 -11.31 13.40
C ARG A 35 4.11 -10.47 12.29
N MET A 36 4.85 -9.52 11.74
CA MET A 36 4.33 -8.62 10.70
C MET A 36 4.02 -9.35 9.40
N ARG A 37 4.81 -10.36 9.00
CA ARG A 37 4.54 -11.19 7.81
C ARG A 37 3.19 -11.91 7.93
N LEU A 38 2.86 -12.44 9.11
CA LEU A 38 1.55 -13.06 9.34
C LEU A 38 0.42 -12.02 9.25
N ARG A 39 0.58 -10.86 9.91
CA ARG A 39 -0.42 -9.79 9.92
C ARG A 39 -0.68 -9.23 8.51
N TYR A 40 0.38 -8.97 7.75
CA TYR A 40 0.26 -8.46 6.39
C TYR A 40 -0.34 -9.48 5.43
N ARG A 41 -0.04 -10.78 5.60
CA ARG A 41 -0.72 -11.84 4.83
C ARG A 41 -2.23 -11.81 5.05
N ARG A 42 -2.68 -11.80 6.30
CA ARG A 42 -4.13 -11.75 6.62
C ARG A 42 -4.82 -10.53 6.03
N ARG A 43 -4.18 -9.36 6.11
CA ARG A 43 -4.68 -8.11 5.51
C ARG A 43 -4.75 -8.16 3.99
N ARG A 44 -3.70 -8.68 3.34
CA ARG A 44 -3.65 -8.90 1.90
C ARG A 44 -4.80 -9.81 1.46
N ASP A 45 -4.95 -10.95 2.13
CA ASP A 45 -5.98 -11.93 1.78
C ASP A 45 -7.40 -11.35 2.01
N ALA A 46 -7.59 -10.54 3.06
CA ALA A 46 -8.86 -9.84 3.31
C ALA A 46 -9.20 -8.80 2.22
N VAL A 47 -8.22 -8.05 1.73
CA VAL A 47 -8.41 -7.07 0.64
C VAL A 47 -8.73 -7.78 -0.67
N ILE A 48 -7.96 -8.82 -1.02
CA ILE A 48 -8.18 -9.59 -2.25
C ILE A 48 -9.57 -10.21 -2.25
N ALA A 49 -9.98 -10.84 -1.14
CA ALA A 49 -11.33 -11.40 -1.01
C ALA A 49 -12.41 -10.32 -1.18
N ALA A 50 -12.28 -9.19 -0.51
CA ALA A 50 -13.24 -8.10 -0.61
C ALA A 50 -13.32 -7.50 -2.03
N LEU A 51 -12.19 -7.39 -2.73
CA LEU A 51 -12.13 -6.90 -4.10
C LEU A 51 -12.79 -7.90 -5.06
N ALA A 52 -12.53 -9.19 -4.91
CA ALA A 52 -13.17 -10.23 -5.71
C ALA A 52 -14.70 -10.24 -5.54
N GLU A 53 -15.19 -10.00 -4.33
CA GLU A 53 -16.62 -9.90 -4.03
C GLU A 53 -17.25 -8.60 -4.59
N SER A 54 -16.56 -7.46 -4.46
CA SER A 54 -17.16 -6.13 -4.71
C SER A 54 -16.91 -5.57 -6.11
N LEU A 55 -15.83 -6.03 -6.76
CA LEU A 55 -15.33 -5.61 -8.08
C LEU A 55 -14.89 -6.83 -8.91
N PRO A 56 -15.80 -7.77 -9.24
CA PRO A 56 -15.44 -9.03 -9.89
C PRO A 56 -14.84 -8.86 -11.30
N ALA A 57 -15.08 -7.73 -11.95
CA ALA A 57 -14.53 -7.40 -13.26
C ALA A 57 -13.13 -6.76 -13.21
N ALA A 58 -12.64 -6.39 -12.02
CA ALA A 58 -11.36 -5.72 -11.89
C ALA A 58 -10.20 -6.73 -11.89
N THR A 59 -9.09 -6.37 -12.53
CA THR A 59 -7.87 -7.20 -12.53
C THR A 59 -6.96 -6.76 -11.39
N ILE A 60 -6.70 -7.68 -10.45
CA ILE A 60 -5.86 -7.41 -9.27
C ILE A 60 -4.43 -7.88 -9.57
N ARG A 61 -3.44 -6.99 -9.39
CA ARG A 61 -2.00 -7.32 -9.49
C ARG A 61 -1.21 -6.90 -8.24
N GLY A 62 0.09 -7.16 -8.23
CA GLY A 62 1.00 -6.78 -7.13
C GLY A 62 0.91 -7.66 -5.88
N ILE A 63 0.38 -8.88 -6.00
CA ILE A 63 0.05 -9.76 -4.85
C ILE A 63 1.28 -10.47 -4.25
N ALA A 64 2.38 -10.56 -5.01
CA ALA A 64 3.54 -11.39 -4.68
C ALA A 64 4.41 -10.82 -3.54
N ALA A 65 4.50 -9.49 -3.39
CA ALA A 65 5.30 -8.83 -2.36
C ALA A 65 4.85 -7.38 -2.14
N GLY A 66 5.20 -6.80 -0.99
CA GLY A 66 4.89 -5.41 -0.64
C GLY A 66 3.70 -5.27 0.31
N LEU A 67 3.15 -4.06 0.36
CA LEU A 67 2.07 -3.65 1.29
C LEU A 67 0.91 -2.94 0.59
N HIS A 68 0.81 -3.14 -0.72
CA HIS A 68 -0.26 -2.62 -1.56
C HIS A 68 -0.68 -3.66 -2.60
N VAL A 69 -1.89 -3.50 -3.15
CA VAL A 69 -2.34 -4.18 -4.36
C VAL A 69 -2.67 -3.13 -5.42
N THR A 70 -2.56 -3.49 -6.69
CA THR A 70 -3.04 -2.66 -7.78
C THR A 70 -4.33 -3.24 -8.35
N VAL A 71 -5.28 -2.38 -8.70
CA VAL A 71 -6.60 -2.75 -9.22
C VAL A 71 -6.78 -2.04 -10.54
N GLU A 72 -6.57 -2.78 -11.63
CA GLU A 72 -6.86 -2.32 -12.98
C GLU A 72 -8.37 -2.28 -13.19
N LEU A 73 -8.87 -1.13 -13.62
CA LEU A 73 -10.25 -0.84 -13.93
C LEU A 73 -10.47 -0.89 -15.45
N PRO A 74 -11.72 -1.00 -15.92
CA PRO A 74 -12.02 -0.88 -17.34
C PRO A 74 -11.52 0.45 -17.92
N ASP A 75 -11.12 0.44 -19.20
CA ASP A 75 -10.59 1.64 -19.90
C ASP A 75 -11.58 2.81 -19.97
N THR A 76 -12.87 2.55 -19.75
CA THR A 76 -13.93 3.56 -19.68
C THR A 76 -13.94 4.33 -18.36
N VAL A 77 -13.17 3.92 -17.36
CA VAL A 77 -13.15 4.54 -16.03
C VAL A 77 -12.01 5.54 -15.90
N ASP A 78 -12.33 6.77 -15.53
CA ASP A 78 -11.35 7.76 -15.12
C ASP A 78 -10.90 7.51 -13.66
N GLU A 79 -9.69 6.97 -13.51
CA GLU A 79 -9.08 6.68 -12.19
C GLU A 79 -8.92 7.94 -11.31
N ALA A 80 -8.67 9.12 -11.90
CA ALA A 80 -8.45 10.36 -11.16
C ALA A 80 -9.79 10.88 -10.61
N ALA A 81 -10.85 10.79 -11.40
CA ALA A 81 -12.21 11.09 -10.94
C ALA A 81 -12.64 10.12 -9.82
N VAL A 82 -12.34 8.82 -9.96
CA VAL A 82 -12.60 7.83 -8.90
C VAL A 82 -11.83 8.18 -7.63
N ALA A 83 -10.54 8.52 -7.73
CA ALA A 83 -9.72 8.90 -6.58
C ALA A 83 -10.26 10.15 -5.87
N ALA A 84 -10.72 11.15 -6.63
CA ALA A 84 -11.34 12.35 -6.07
C ALA A 84 -12.66 12.03 -5.34
N ARG A 85 -13.54 11.21 -5.92
CA ARG A 85 -14.80 10.77 -5.28
C ARG A 85 -14.55 9.90 -4.05
N ALA A 86 -13.53 9.03 -4.10
CA ALA A 86 -13.15 8.19 -2.96
C ALA A 86 -12.66 9.07 -1.80
N ARG A 87 -11.87 10.10 -2.10
CA ARG A 87 -11.36 11.06 -1.11
C ARG A 87 -12.48 11.82 -0.41
N SER A 88 -13.51 12.27 -1.12
CA SER A 88 -14.66 12.95 -0.50
C SER A 88 -15.47 12.03 0.43
N ARG A 89 -15.33 10.71 0.28
CA ARG A 89 -15.90 9.66 1.15
C ARG A 89 -14.93 9.17 2.23
N GLY A 90 -13.79 9.84 2.42
CA GLY A 90 -12.80 9.49 3.44
C GLY A 90 -11.91 8.30 3.08
N ILE A 91 -11.89 7.88 1.81
CA ILE A 91 -10.99 6.83 1.31
C ILE A 91 -9.79 7.48 0.63
N ALA A 92 -8.62 7.35 1.24
CA ALA A 92 -7.36 7.75 0.63
C ALA A 92 -6.78 6.60 -0.20
N LEU A 93 -6.52 6.86 -1.48
CA LEU A 93 -5.84 5.96 -2.40
C LEU A 93 -4.94 6.77 -3.35
N ALA A 94 -3.98 6.10 -3.97
CA ALA A 94 -3.18 6.65 -5.05
C ALA A 94 -3.58 6.01 -6.38
N THR A 95 -3.23 6.63 -7.50
CA THR A 95 -3.44 6.05 -8.84
C THR A 95 -2.10 5.82 -9.53
N MET A 96 -2.09 5.01 -10.60
CA MET A 96 -0.85 4.75 -11.33
C MET A 96 -0.29 6.01 -12.00
N SER A 97 -1.13 6.99 -12.31
CA SER A 97 -0.70 8.30 -12.79
C SER A 97 0.30 9.00 -11.85
N ASP A 98 0.25 8.74 -10.53
CA ASP A 98 1.16 9.33 -9.55
C ASP A 98 2.60 8.78 -9.64
N TYR A 99 2.78 7.61 -10.26
CA TYR A 99 4.05 6.85 -10.25
C TYR A 99 4.62 6.58 -11.64
N ARG A 100 3.87 6.88 -12.71
CA ARG A 100 4.33 6.61 -14.08
C ARG A 100 5.33 7.66 -14.57
N ILE A 101 6.23 7.22 -15.44
CA ILE A 101 7.10 8.10 -16.21
C ILE A 101 6.85 7.79 -17.70
N GLY A 102 6.13 8.69 -18.38
CA GLY A 102 5.73 8.51 -19.79
C GLY A 102 4.68 7.41 -20.01
N GLY A 103 4.36 7.16 -21.29
CA GLY A 103 3.47 6.06 -21.74
C GLY A 103 2.00 6.17 -21.32
N GLY A 104 1.16 5.33 -21.94
CA GLY A 104 -0.20 5.05 -21.51
C GLY A 104 -0.24 3.84 -20.56
N HIS A 105 -1.23 3.79 -19.68
CA HIS A 105 -1.49 2.65 -18.81
C HIS A 105 -3.01 2.44 -18.70
N PRO A 106 -3.46 1.21 -18.39
CA PRO A 106 -4.84 0.98 -17.99
C PRO A 106 -5.15 1.80 -16.73
N PRO A 107 -6.37 2.35 -16.58
CA PRO A 107 -6.78 2.98 -15.33
C PRO A 107 -6.57 2.01 -14.15
N THR A 108 -5.79 2.41 -13.16
CA THR A 108 -5.27 1.56 -12.08
C THR A 108 -5.24 2.30 -10.75
N LEU A 109 -5.94 1.75 -9.77
CA LEU A 109 -5.88 2.21 -8.38
C LEU A 109 -4.81 1.46 -7.60
N ILE A 110 -4.13 2.14 -6.68
CA ILE A 110 -3.14 1.56 -5.78
C ILE A 110 -3.68 1.61 -4.36
N LEU A 111 -3.94 0.44 -3.77
CA LEU A 111 -4.52 0.32 -2.42
C LEU A 111 -3.50 -0.21 -1.43
N GLY A 112 -3.07 0.65 -0.49
CA GLY A 112 -2.25 0.25 0.65
C GLY A 112 -3.05 -0.47 1.72
N TYR A 113 -2.52 -1.57 2.26
CA TYR A 113 -3.22 -2.37 3.29
C TYR A 113 -2.43 -2.53 4.61
N SER A 114 -1.29 -1.85 4.76
CA SER A 114 -0.40 -2.00 5.92
C SER A 114 -0.96 -1.46 7.24
N GLN A 115 -1.82 -0.44 7.20
CA GLN A 115 -2.22 0.29 8.41
C GLN A 115 -3.62 -0.09 8.92
N MET A 116 -4.46 -0.69 8.08
CA MET A 116 -5.88 -0.95 8.39
C MET A 116 -6.11 -2.34 9.01
N THR A 117 -7.21 -2.53 9.75
CA THR A 117 -7.66 -3.87 10.20
C THR A 117 -8.33 -4.60 9.04
N GLU A 118 -8.46 -5.94 9.10
CA GLU A 118 -9.17 -6.68 8.05
C GLU A 118 -10.63 -6.20 7.88
N SER A 119 -11.30 -5.85 8.98
CA SER A 119 -12.66 -5.31 8.96
C SER A 119 -12.75 -3.95 8.25
N ARG A 120 -11.82 -3.04 8.52
CA ARG A 120 -11.77 -1.73 7.85
C ARG A 120 -11.41 -1.87 6.37
N LEU A 121 -10.55 -2.81 6.01
CA LEU A 121 -10.22 -3.11 4.62
C LEU A 121 -11.44 -3.59 3.85
N ARG A 122 -12.20 -4.56 4.40
CA ARG A 122 -13.46 -5.04 3.79
C ARG A 122 -14.48 -3.92 3.62
N ALA A 123 -14.67 -3.09 4.65
CA ALA A 123 -15.60 -1.96 4.58
C ALA A 123 -15.16 -0.92 3.54
N GLY A 124 -13.88 -0.54 3.53
CA GLY A 124 -13.33 0.42 2.57
C GLY A 124 -13.43 -0.05 1.12
N VAL A 125 -13.21 -1.35 0.86
CA VAL A 125 -13.36 -1.90 -0.50
C VAL A 125 -14.82 -1.86 -0.96
N ARG A 126 -15.79 -2.16 -0.10
CA ARG A 126 -17.22 -2.04 -0.46
C ARG A 126 -17.61 -0.61 -0.80
N GLU A 127 -17.14 0.35 -0.03
CA GLU A 127 -17.41 1.78 -0.27
C GLU A 127 -16.69 2.28 -1.54
N LEU A 128 -15.46 1.83 -1.79
CA LEU A 128 -14.76 2.11 -3.05
C LEU A 128 -15.54 1.56 -4.25
N ALA A 129 -16.05 0.34 -4.14
CA ALA A 129 -16.83 -0.27 -5.22
C ALA A 129 -18.14 0.51 -5.51
N ALA A 130 -18.79 1.04 -4.47
CA ALA A 130 -19.93 1.94 -4.63
C ALA A 130 -19.52 3.25 -5.32
N THR A 131 -18.33 3.77 -5.02
CA THR A 131 -17.77 4.99 -5.61
C THR A 131 -17.44 4.84 -7.10
N ILE A 132 -17.03 3.64 -7.53
CA ILE A 132 -16.73 3.34 -8.93
C ILE A 132 -18.02 3.23 -9.77
N ARG A 133 -19.10 2.70 -9.18
CA ARG A 133 -20.40 2.53 -9.85
C ARG A 133 -21.23 3.81 -9.95
N GLY A 134 -20.99 4.78 -9.05
CA GLY A 134 -21.63 6.10 -9.05
C GLY A 134 -20.78 7.14 -9.75
#